data_AF-A0A1T5CRZ3-F1
#
_entry.id   AF-A0A1T5CRZ3-F1
#
_cell.length_a   1.000
_cell.length_b   1.000
_cell.length_c   1.000
_cell.angle_alpha   90.00
_cell.angle_beta   90.00
_cell.angle_gamma   90.00
#
_symmetry.space_group_name_H-M   'P 1'
#
loop_
_entity.id
_entity.type
_entity.pdbx_description
1 polymer ?
#
loop_
_entity_poly.entity_id
_entity_poly.type
_entity_poly.pdbx_seq_one_letter_code
_entity_poly.pdbx_strand_id
1 'polypeptide(L)'
;MGSSLAGAILLCANDSDALLDLGFAYSTGSNGYPVDLVTAHKWFNLAALAGSPEAQHCRADIAGQMSSREVAEAQRQARTWLADRALH
;
A
#
# COMPACT_ATOMS: atom_id res chain seq x y z
N MET A 1 -23.97 5.31 22.02
CA MET A 1 -23.02 4.21 21.73
C MET A 1 -22.17 4.61 20.53
N GLY A 2 -21.40 5.70 20.68
CA GLY A 2 -20.58 6.27 19.62
C GLY A 2 -19.19 6.51 20.17
N SER A 3 -18.25 5.66 19.79
CA SER A 3 -16.78 5.71 19.97
C SER A 3 -16.32 4.35 19.43
N SER A 4 -15.63 4.19 18.31
CA SER A 4 -14.43 4.92 17.92
C SER A 4 -14.18 4.71 16.42
N LEU A 5 -14.68 5.62 15.57
CA LEU A 5 -14.09 5.80 14.24
C LEU A 5 -12.75 6.57 14.34
N ALA A 6 -12.47 7.18 15.49
CA ALA A 6 -11.22 7.87 15.79
C ALA A 6 -10.02 6.92 15.94
N GLY A 7 -10.23 5.65 16.32
CA GLY A 7 -9.16 4.65 16.41
C GLY A 7 -8.64 4.19 15.04
N ALA A 8 -9.51 4.15 14.02
CA ALA A 8 -9.10 3.84 12.65
C ALA A 8 -8.37 5.04 12.01
N ILE A 9 -8.84 6.26 12.26
CA ILE A 9 -8.29 7.50 11.67
C ILE A 9 -6.89 7.84 12.21
N LEU A 10 -6.52 7.41 13.43
CA LEU A 10 -5.18 7.67 13.98
C LEU A 10 -4.08 6.70 13.51
N LEU A 11 -4.43 5.50 13.03
CA LEU A 11 -3.46 4.63 12.33
C LEU A 11 -3.14 5.18 10.92
N CYS A 12 -4.10 5.87 10.30
CA CYS A 12 -4.08 6.16 8.87
C CYS A 12 -2.93 7.06 8.39
N ALA A 13 -2.60 8.16 9.07
CA ALA A 13 -1.65 9.13 8.52
C ALA A 13 -0.18 8.69 8.65
N ASN A 14 0.23 8.22 9.83
CA ASN A 14 1.62 7.81 10.03
C ASN A 14 1.94 6.49 9.31
N ASP A 15 0.97 5.58 9.20
CA ASP A 15 1.15 4.37 8.43
C ASP A 15 1.07 4.65 6.92
N SER A 16 0.27 5.61 6.45
CA SER A 16 0.19 5.89 5.00
C SER A 16 1.48 6.39 4.41
N ASP A 17 2.22 7.27 5.12
CA ASP A 17 3.49 7.82 4.62
C ASP A 17 4.59 6.74 4.63
N ALA A 18 4.67 5.93 5.68
CA ALA A 18 5.62 4.82 5.74
C ALA A 18 5.35 3.76 4.66
N LEU A 19 4.07 3.47 4.38
CA LEU A 19 3.66 2.57 3.30
C LEU A 19 3.95 3.20 1.92
N LEU A 20 3.79 4.51 1.77
CA LEU A 20 4.12 5.24 0.55
C LEU A 20 5.64 5.17 0.26
N ASP A 21 6.48 5.42 1.27
CA ASP A 21 7.94 5.33 1.17
C ASP A 21 8.40 3.93 0.77
N LEU A 22 7.81 2.89 1.35
CA LEU A 22 8.06 1.51 0.93
C LEU A 22 7.68 1.29 -0.53
N GLY A 23 6.53 1.81 -0.97
CA GLY A 23 6.13 1.78 -2.37
C GLY A 23 7.19 2.39 -3.29
N PHE A 24 7.73 3.55 -2.93
CA PHE A 24 8.82 4.19 -3.69
C PHE A 24 10.11 3.38 -3.66
N ALA A 25 10.48 2.80 -2.52
CA ALA A 25 11.69 2.00 -2.40
C ALA A 25 11.67 0.78 -3.34
N TYR A 26 10.55 0.06 -3.38
CA TYR A 26 10.38 -1.08 -4.30
C TYR A 26 10.17 -0.64 -5.76
N SER A 27 9.58 0.53 -6.01
CA SER A 27 9.40 1.03 -7.38
C SER A 27 10.72 1.47 -8.02
N THR A 28 11.64 2.01 -7.22
CA THR A 28 12.91 2.57 -7.70
C THR A 28 14.10 1.66 -7.44
N GLY A 29 13.94 0.62 -6.61
CA GLY A 29 15.04 -0.23 -6.17
C GLY A 29 16.02 0.51 -5.25
N SER A 30 15.52 1.41 -4.41
CA SER A 30 16.33 2.20 -3.47
C SER A 30 16.44 1.52 -2.11
N ASN A 31 17.32 2.02 -1.23
CA ASN A 31 17.53 1.50 0.13
C ASN A 31 17.88 0.00 0.21
N GLY A 32 18.47 -0.56 -0.86
CA GLY A 32 18.85 -1.97 -0.94
C GLY A 32 17.71 -2.91 -1.33
N TYR A 33 16.53 -2.39 -1.63
CA TYR A 33 15.42 -3.18 -2.18
C TYR A 33 15.60 -3.39 -3.68
N PRO A 34 15.23 -4.57 -4.22
CA PRO A 34 15.15 -4.77 -5.66
C PRO A 34 13.96 -4.02 -6.25
N VAL A 35 14.04 -3.67 -7.53
CA VAL A 35 12.89 -3.15 -8.27
C VAL A 35 11.84 -4.26 -8.38
N ASP A 36 10.68 -4.05 -7.77
CA ASP A 36 9.53 -4.96 -7.80
C ASP A 36 8.22 -4.17 -7.80
N LEU A 37 7.61 -4.07 -8.98
CA LEU A 37 6.36 -3.34 -9.16
C LEU A 37 5.16 -4.00 -8.47
N VAL A 38 5.18 -5.33 -8.27
CA VAL A 38 4.12 -6.04 -7.54
C VAL A 38 4.15 -5.62 -6.08
N THR A 39 5.33 -5.65 -5.48
CA THR A 39 5.51 -5.23 -4.08
C THR A 39 5.29 -3.72 -3.91
N ALA A 40 5.74 -2.89 -4.86
CA ALA A 40 5.47 -1.44 -4.85
C ALA A 40 3.96 -1.15 -4.90
N HIS A 41 3.23 -1.81 -5.82
CA HIS A 41 1.78 -1.64 -5.95
C HIS A 41 1.03 -2.11 -4.71
N LYS A 42 1.48 -3.18 -4.06
CA LYS A 42 0.91 -3.61 -2.78
C LYS A 42 0.99 -2.49 -1.74
N TRP A 43 2.16 -1.86 -1.57
CA TRP A 43 2.37 -0.82 -0.58
C TRP A 43 1.59 0.46 -0.90
N PHE A 44 1.60 0.92 -2.16
CA PHE A 44 0.77 2.04 -2.57
C PHE A 44 -0.73 1.75 -2.41
N ASN A 45 -1.18 0.52 -2.63
CA ASN A 45 -2.56 0.14 -2.39
C ASN A 45 -2.94 0.24 -0.91
N LEU A 46 -2.06 -0.18 -0.01
CA LEU A 46 -2.28 -0.06 1.44
C LEU A 46 -2.24 1.40 1.90
N ALA A 47 -1.28 2.20 1.43
CA ALA A 47 -1.20 3.63 1.71
C ALA A 47 -2.43 4.40 1.21
N ALA A 48 -2.94 4.05 0.03
CA ALA A 48 -4.16 4.64 -0.51
C ALA A 48 -5.40 4.29 0.32
N LEU A 49 -5.50 3.04 0.82
CA LEU A 49 -6.56 2.63 1.74
C LEU A 49 -6.46 3.34 3.10
N ALA A 50 -5.25 3.67 3.52
CA ALA A 50 -4.98 4.49 4.70
C ALA A 50 -5.21 5.99 4.46
N GLY A 51 -5.61 6.41 3.25
CA GLY A 51 -6.03 7.78 2.96
C GLY A 51 -4.99 8.67 2.29
N SER A 52 -3.85 8.14 1.83
CA SER A 52 -2.87 8.91 1.05
C SER A 52 -3.33 9.13 -0.40
N PRO A 53 -3.60 10.37 -0.83
CA PRO A 53 -3.96 10.67 -2.22
C PRO A 53 -2.78 10.48 -3.17
N GLU A 54 -1.55 10.70 -2.68
CA GLU A 54 -0.32 10.47 -3.44
C GLU A 54 -0.17 8.98 -3.77
N ALA A 55 -0.38 8.11 -2.77
CA ALA A 55 -0.35 6.67 -2.99
C ALA A 55 -1.40 6.20 -4.00
N GLN A 56 -2.57 6.85 -4.04
CA GLN A 56 -3.60 6.55 -5.03
C GLN A 56 -3.13 6.85 -6.47
N HIS A 57 -2.43 7.96 -6.68
CA HIS A 57 -1.82 8.31 -7.97
C HIS A 57 -0.69 7.34 -8.32
N CYS A 58 0.27 7.13 -7.41
CA CYS A 58 1.39 6.21 -7.65
C CYS A 58 0.92 4.79 -7.98
N ARG A 59 -0.10 4.30 -7.27
CA ARG A 59 -0.72 2.99 -7.56
C ARG A 59 -1.27 2.92 -8.99
N ALA A 60 -1.98 3.97 -9.43
CA ALA A 60 -2.56 4.01 -10.77
C ALA A 60 -1.48 4.08 -11.85
N ASP A 61 -0.44 4.89 -11.62
CA ASP A 61 0.66 5.09 -12.56
C ASP A 61 1.45 3.80 -12.80
N ILE A 62 1.82 3.09 -11.74
CA ILE A 62 2.58 1.84 -11.90
C ILE A 62 1.70 0.67 -12.36
N ALA A 63 0.39 0.68 -12.08
CA ALA A 63 -0.54 -0.32 -12.60
C ALA A 63 -0.58 -0.31 -14.15
N GLY A 64 -0.33 0.84 -14.78
CA GLY A 64 -0.21 0.95 -16.24
C GLY A 64 1.03 0.24 -16.82
N GLN A 65 2.02 -0.07 -15.99
CA GLN A 65 3.26 -0.77 -16.37
C GLN A 65 3.22 -2.27 -16.04
N MET A 66 2.17 -2.73 -15.39
CA MET A 66 2.02 -4.11 -14.90
C MET A 66 1.01 -4.89 -15.74
N SER A 67 1.19 -6.20 -15.83
CA SER A 67 0.15 -7.08 -16.35
C SER A 67 -1.04 -7.18 -15.39
N SER A 68 -2.20 -7.54 -15.92
CA SER A 68 -3.41 -7.78 -15.10
C SER A 68 -3.18 -8.85 -14.03
N ARG A 69 -2.31 -9.83 -14.30
CA ARG A 69 -1.95 -10.89 -13.34
C ARG A 69 -1.14 -10.33 -12.17
N GLU A 70 -0.18 -9.45 -12.45
CA GLU A 70 0.66 -8.78 -11.45
C GLU A 70 -0.15 -7.83 -10.58
N VAL A 71 -1.05 -7.04 -11.18
CA VAL A 71 -1.96 -6.17 -10.42
C VAL A 71 -2.86 -6.99 -9.49
N ALA A 72 -3.41 -8.10 -9.99
CA ALA A 72 -4.23 -8.99 -9.18
C ALA A 72 -3.43 -9.63 -8.03
N GLU A 73 -2.16 -9.97 -8.26
CA GLU A 73 -1.26 -10.49 -7.23
C GLU A 73 -0.95 -9.44 -6.16
N ALA A 74 -0.57 -8.22 -6.55
CA ALA A 74 -0.31 -7.13 -5.61
C ALA A 74 -1.53 -6.85 -4.71
N GLN A 75 -2.72 -6.83 -5.29
CA GLN A 75 -3.97 -6.64 -4.54
C GLN A 75 -4.27 -7.82 -3.60
N ARG A 76 -4.00 -9.07 -4.00
CA ARG A 76 -4.12 -10.24 -3.11
C ARG A 76 -3.19 -10.10 -1.91
N GLN A 77 -1.91 -9.79 -2.15
CA GLN A 77 -0.93 -9.64 -1.08
C GLN A 77 -1.29 -8.51 -0.11
N ALA A 78 -1.85 -7.40 -0.60
CA ALA A 78 -2.32 -6.30 0.24
C ALA A 78 -3.48 -6.76 1.16
N ARG A 79 -4.45 -7.51 0.61
CA ARG A 79 -5.56 -8.06 1.40
C ARG A 79 -5.08 -9.04 2.47
N THR A 80 -4.15 -9.93 2.12
CA THR A 80 -3.57 -10.87 3.08
C THR A 80 -2.85 -10.14 4.20
N TRP A 81 -2.08 -9.09 3.89
CA TRP A 81 -1.39 -8.28 4.90
C TRP A 81 -2.35 -7.58 5.87
N LEU A 82 -3.47 -7.06 5.38
CA LEU A 82 -4.52 -6.48 6.25
C LEU A 82 -5.20 -7.54 7.11
N ALA A 83 -5.49 -8.71 6.53
CA ALA A 83 -6.13 -9.81 7.26
C ALA A 83 -5.24 -10.33 8.40
N ASP A 84 -3.93 -10.48 8.14
CA ASP A 84 -2.93 -10.88 9.14
C ASP A 84 -2.89 -9.89 10.32
N ARG A 85 -2.90 -8.59 10.05
CA ARG A 85 -2.92 -7.54 11.08
C ARG A 85 -4.24 -7.36 11.79
N ALA A 86 -5.35 -7.80 11.20
CA ALA A 86 -6.67 -7.73 11.85
C ALA A 86 -6.92 -8.90 12.82
N LEU A 87 -6.08 -9.94 12.78
CA LEU A 87 -6.15 -11.10 13.67
C LEU A 87 -5.35 -10.93 14.97
N HIS A 88 -4.67 -9.79 15.13
CA HIS A 88 -3.86 -9.42 16.30
C HIS A 88 -4.38 -8.12 16.92
#